data_AF-A0AA35UB12-F1
#
_entry.id   AF-A0AA35UB12-F1
#
_cell.length_a   1.000
_cell.length_b   1.000
_cell.length_c   1.000
_cell.angle_alpha   90.00
_cell.angle_beta   90.00
_cell.angle_gamma   90.00
#
_symmetry.space_group_name_H-M   'P 1'
#
loop_
_entity.id
_entity.type
_entity.pdbx_description
1 polymer ?
#
loop_
_entity_poly.entity_id
_entity_poly.type
_entity_poly.pdbx_seq_one_letter_code
_entity_poly.pdbx_strand_id
1 'polypeptide(L)'
;MADLIWLHDEALRASHPVLSPVSSQLPAVFIWDNAYLDAMHTGFKRRVFIYEALAELPVEIIRGDTLAVLTDLAGDGVLRTASSGNPQLRALIATLRQSMEVIEIDDDPLVRLSASPDLKRFFRYWNKARKSAMQPHGGTPDLFS
;
A
#
# COMPACT_ATOMS: atom_id res chain seq x y z
N MET A 1 -3.49 19.74 11.00
CA MET A 1 -2.44 19.98 9.98
C MET A 1 -1.28 19.08 10.34
N ALA A 2 -1.10 17.98 9.61
CA ALA A 2 -0.09 16.99 9.92
C ALA A 2 0.23 16.15 8.68
N ASP A 3 1.48 15.76 8.55
CA ASP A 3 1.87 14.65 7.69
C ASP A 3 1.11 13.40 8.14
N LEU A 4 0.52 12.68 7.18
CA LEU A 4 -0.43 11.60 7.43
C LEU A 4 -0.07 10.38 6.59
N ILE A 5 -0.22 9.19 7.16
CA ILE A 5 -0.16 7.94 6.41
C ILE A 5 -1.59 7.50 6.07
N TRP A 6 -1.88 7.32 4.80
CA TRP A 6 -3.06 6.61 4.34
C TRP A 6 -2.70 5.15 4.03
N LEU A 7 -3.20 4.23 4.86
CA LEU A 7 -3.11 2.80 4.63
C LEU A 7 -4.37 2.32 3.88
N HIS A 8 -4.20 1.62 2.76
CA HIS A 8 -5.28 1.01 1.99
C HIS A 8 -5.22 -0.53 2.03
N ASP A 9 -6.23 -1.20 1.47
CA ASP A 9 -6.46 -2.65 1.65
C ASP A 9 -5.40 -3.57 1.01
N GLU A 10 -4.58 -3.06 0.08
CA GLU A 10 -3.43 -3.81 -0.48
C GLU A 10 -2.16 -3.78 0.39
N ALA A 11 -2.11 -2.94 1.44
CA ALA A 11 -0.94 -2.74 2.29
C ALA A 11 -1.16 -3.19 3.75
N LEU A 12 -2.11 -4.10 4.00
CA LEU A 12 -2.54 -4.55 5.34
C LEU A 12 -1.52 -5.46 6.05
N ARG A 13 -0.33 -4.93 6.34
CA ARG A 13 0.68 -5.62 7.17
C ARG A 13 1.58 -4.62 7.89
N ALA A 14 1.97 -4.96 9.12
CA ALA A 14 2.84 -4.11 9.95
C ALA A 14 4.24 -3.93 9.36
N SER A 15 4.71 -4.90 8.56
CA SER A 15 6.02 -4.87 7.91
C SER A 15 6.04 -4.10 6.59
N HIS A 16 4.94 -3.47 6.18
CA HIS A 16 4.93 -2.69 4.94
C HIS A 16 5.84 -1.46 5.09
N PRO A 17 6.71 -1.12 4.10
CA PRO A 17 7.60 0.04 4.20
C PRO A 17 6.89 1.37 4.52
N VAL A 18 5.64 1.53 4.08
CA VAL A 18 4.77 2.68 4.42
C VAL A 18 4.57 2.88 5.94
N LEU A 19 4.64 1.80 6.72
CA LEU A 19 4.55 1.78 8.18
C LEU A 19 5.94 1.60 8.84
N SER A 20 7.04 1.82 8.10
CA SER A 20 8.39 1.67 8.64
C SER A 20 8.60 2.52 9.92
N PRO A 21 9.56 2.17 10.80
CA PRO A 21 9.81 2.94 12.03
C PRO A 21 10.13 4.43 11.81
N VAL A 22 10.62 4.80 10.63
CA VAL A 22 10.87 6.20 10.24
C VAL A 22 9.55 6.93 9.96
N SER A 23 8.55 6.21 9.43
CA SER A 23 7.20 6.71 9.15
C SER A 23 6.24 6.51 10.34
N SER A 24 6.52 5.61 11.28
CA SER A 24 5.63 5.25 12.40
C SER A 24 5.42 6.35 13.43
N GLN A 25 6.11 7.48 13.30
CA GLN A 25 5.88 8.69 14.10
C GLN A 25 4.70 9.53 13.57
N LEU A 26 4.26 9.26 12.34
CA LEU A 26 3.11 9.90 11.72
C LEU A 26 1.81 9.19 12.10
N PRO A 27 0.70 9.92 12.29
CA PRO A 27 -0.62 9.29 12.38
C PRO A 27 -0.88 8.48 11.10
N ALA A 28 -1.45 7.29 11.28
CA ALA A 28 -1.83 6.42 10.18
C ALA A 28 -3.33 6.16 10.23
N VAL A 29 -4.00 6.29 9.08
CA VAL A 29 -5.44 6.13 8.95
C VAL A 29 -5.78 5.11 7.87
N PHE A 30 -6.84 4.35 8.12
CA PHE A 30 -7.53 3.57 7.10
C PHE A 30 -8.92 4.15 6.91
N ILE A 31 -9.30 4.48 5.67
CA ILE A 31 -10.64 4.99 5.39
C ILE A 31 -11.57 3.84 5.06
N TRP A 32 -12.55 3.60 5.93
CA TRP A 32 -13.65 2.68 5.70
C TRP A 32 -14.71 3.31 4.80
N ASP A 33 -14.40 3.31 3.51
CA ASP A 33 -15.27 3.83 2.45
C ASP A 33 -16.09 2.70 1.82
N ASN A 34 -17.38 2.66 2.12
CA ASN A 34 -18.26 1.62 1.60
C ASN A 34 -18.38 1.68 0.06
N ALA A 35 -18.35 2.87 -0.55
CA ALA A 35 -18.48 3.01 -2.00
C ALA A 35 -17.23 2.46 -2.71
N TYR A 36 -16.04 2.75 -2.18
CA TYR A 36 -14.79 2.13 -2.64
C TYR A 36 -14.83 0.60 -2.47
N LEU A 37 -15.19 0.12 -1.28
CA LEU A 37 -15.24 -1.32 -1.00
C LEU A 37 -16.28 -2.04 -1.88
N ASP A 38 -17.40 -1.40 -2.21
CA ASP A 38 -18.40 -1.93 -3.15
C ASP A 38 -17.86 -1.96 -4.59
N ALA A 39 -17.19 -0.88 -5.03
CA ALA A 39 -16.57 -0.78 -6.35
C ALA A 39 -15.45 -1.81 -6.56
N MET A 40 -14.72 -2.15 -5.50
CA MET A 40 -13.71 -3.21 -5.48
C MET A 40 -14.30 -4.62 -5.36
N HIS A 41 -15.63 -4.75 -5.33
CA HIS A 41 -16.35 -6.01 -5.11
C HIS A 41 -15.91 -6.74 -3.83
N THR A 42 -15.56 -5.98 -2.79
CA THR A 42 -15.15 -6.51 -1.49
C THR A 42 -16.36 -7.03 -0.74
N GLY A 43 -16.64 -8.33 -0.88
CA GLY A 43 -17.74 -9.00 -0.18
C GLY A 43 -17.55 -9.07 1.34
N PHE A 44 -18.62 -9.43 2.06
CA PHE A 44 -18.68 -9.42 3.52
C PHE A 44 -17.49 -10.13 4.19
N LYS A 45 -17.19 -11.37 3.79
CA LYS A 45 -16.06 -12.15 4.36
C LYS A 45 -14.72 -11.43 4.22
N ARG A 46 -14.47 -10.77 3.09
CA ARG A 46 -13.24 -10.01 2.87
C ARG A 46 -13.22 -8.73 3.71
N ARG A 47 -14.35 -8.06 3.92
CA ARG A 47 -14.44 -6.92 4.84
C ARG A 47 -14.16 -7.31 6.28
N VAL A 48 -14.69 -8.45 6.74
CA VAL A 48 -14.37 -8.99 8.07
C VAL A 48 -12.86 -9.21 8.22
N PHE A 49 -12.23 -9.87 7.24
CA PHE A 49 -10.78 -10.05 7.23
C PHE A 49 -10.00 -8.72 7.27
N ILE A 50 -10.40 -7.74 6.46
CA ILE A 50 -9.77 -6.41 6.47
C ILE A 50 -9.89 -5.77 7.85
N TYR A 51 -11.08 -5.81 8.46
CA TYR A 51 -11.30 -5.24 9.79
C TYR A 51 -10.45 -5.93 10.87
N GLU A 52 -10.37 -7.25 10.86
CA GLU A 52 -9.52 -8.03 11.77
C GLU A 52 -8.04 -7.67 11.59
N ALA A 53 -7.58 -7.59 10.34
CA ALA A 53 -6.21 -7.17 10.05
C ALA A 53 -5.93 -5.74 10.55
N LEU A 54 -6.87 -4.80 10.37
CA LEU A 54 -6.72 -3.42 10.86
C LEU A 54 -6.68 -3.33 12.38
N ALA A 55 -7.41 -4.19 13.09
CA ALA A 55 -7.40 -4.23 14.55
C ALA A 55 -6.03 -4.61 15.15
N GLU A 56 -5.16 -5.26 14.37
CA GLU A 56 -3.80 -5.60 14.75
C GLU A 56 -2.76 -4.56 14.32
N LEU A 57 -3.16 -3.53 13.56
CA LEU A 57 -2.28 -2.49 13.02
C LEU A 57 -2.41 -1.18 13.81
N PRO A 58 -1.33 -0.37 13.91
CA PRO A 58 -1.35 0.92 14.59
C PRO A 58 -1.99 2.00 13.70
N VAL A 59 -3.25 1.78 13.29
CA VAL A 59 -3.98 2.68 12.40
C VAL A 59 -5.34 3.03 12.96
N GLU A 60 -5.77 4.28 12.76
CA GLU A 60 -7.11 4.72 13.08
C GLU A 60 -8.06 4.41 11.92
N ILE A 61 -9.18 3.75 12.21
CA ILE A 61 -10.20 3.41 11.21
C ILE A 61 -11.24 4.53 11.18
N ILE A 62 -11.33 5.24 10.06
CA ILE A 62 -12.26 6.37 9.88
C ILE A 62 -13.27 6.00 8.81
N ARG A 63 -14.56 6.09 9.13
CA ARG A 63 -15.62 5.84 8.16
C ARG A 63 -15.94 7.12 7.37
N GLY A 64 -15.92 7.07 6.05
CA GLY A 64 -16.29 8.21 5.21
C GLY A 64 -15.90 8.04 3.75
N ASP A 65 -16.09 9.11 2.97
CA ASP A 65 -15.58 9.20 1.61
C ASP A 65 -14.05 9.38 1.65
N THR A 66 -13.33 8.56 0.89
CA THR A 66 -11.86 8.52 0.92
C THR A 66 -11.24 9.87 0.60
N LEU A 67 -11.72 10.56 -0.44
CA LEU A 67 -11.13 11.83 -0.87
C LEU A 67 -11.42 12.94 0.15
N ALA A 68 -12.69 13.08 0.54
CA ALA A 68 -13.11 14.12 1.47
C ALA A 68 -12.40 14.02 2.82
N VAL A 69 -12.32 12.81 3.38
CA VAL A 69 -11.67 12.59 4.69
C VAL A 69 -10.17 12.87 4.61
N LEU A 70 -9.47 12.35 3.59
CA LEU A 70 -8.02 12.53 3.49
C LEU A 70 -7.64 13.99 3.23
N THR A 71 -8.40 14.71 2.40
CA THR A 71 -8.18 16.14 2.16
C THR A 71 -8.38 16.96 3.44
N ASP A 72 -9.41 16.66 4.24
CA ASP A 72 -9.67 17.37 5.50
C ASP A 72 -8.59 17.10 6.55
N LEU A 73 -8.20 15.82 6.74
CA LEU A 73 -7.23 15.44 7.77
C LEU A 73 -5.83 15.97 7.51
N ALA A 74 -5.36 15.84 6.26
CA ALA A 74 -4.01 16.25 5.91
C ALA A 74 -3.89 17.78 5.78
N GLY A 75 -4.93 18.45 5.27
CA GLY A 75 -4.87 19.87 4.93
C GLY A 75 -3.70 20.16 3.99
N ASP A 76 -2.81 21.07 4.39
CA ASP A 76 -1.59 21.42 3.64
C ASP A 76 -0.39 20.47 3.91
N GLY A 77 -0.59 19.37 4.64
CA GLY A 77 0.46 18.39 4.97
C GLY A 77 0.76 17.40 3.83
N VAL A 78 1.76 16.54 4.06
CA VAL A 78 2.14 15.50 3.10
C VAL A 78 1.42 14.19 3.38
N LEU A 79 0.74 13.65 2.38
CA LEU A 79 0.13 12.33 2.45
C LEU A 79 1.10 11.25 1.97
N ARG A 80 1.33 10.23 2.80
CA ARG A 80 2.13 9.06 2.45
C ARG A 80 1.23 7.84 2.30
N THR A 81 1.39 7.08 1.23
CA THR A 81 0.60 5.86 1.00
C THR A 81 1.43 4.81 0.28
N ALA A 82 0.99 3.55 0.29
CA ALA A 82 1.66 2.50 -0.45
C ALA A 82 1.43 2.70 -1.96
N SER A 83 2.42 2.35 -2.77
CA SER A 83 2.20 2.31 -4.22
C SER A 83 1.30 1.12 -4.57
N SER A 84 0.46 1.29 -5.59
CA SER A 84 -0.48 0.25 -6.00
C SER A 84 -0.58 0.14 -7.52
N GLY A 85 -0.67 -1.09 -8.01
CA GLY A 85 -1.00 -1.39 -9.40
C GLY A 85 -2.51 -1.32 -9.71
N ASN A 86 -3.34 -1.18 -8.67
CA ASN A 86 -4.79 -1.16 -8.79
C ASN A 86 -5.29 0.12 -9.44
N PRO A 87 -6.05 0.05 -10.56
CA PRO A 87 -6.53 1.23 -11.26
C PRO A 87 -7.39 2.16 -10.40
N GLN A 88 -8.18 1.63 -9.46
CA GLN A 88 -9.05 2.44 -8.60
C GLN A 88 -8.24 3.22 -7.57
N LEU A 89 -7.28 2.56 -6.90
CA LEU A 89 -6.37 3.24 -5.97
C LEU A 89 -5.51 4.29 -6.71
N ARG A 90 -4.99 3.95 -7.90
CA ARG A 90 -4.24 4.90 -8.71
C ARG A 90 -5.07 6.12 -9.11
N ALA A 91 -6.36 5.94 -9.41
CA ALA A 91 -7.26 7.05 -9.69
C ALA A 91 -7.46 7.94 -8.45
N LEU A 92 -7.70 7.34 -7.27
CA LEU A 92 -7.81 8.09 -6.01
C LEU A 92 -6.54 8.89 -5.70
N ILE A 93 -5.37 8.26 -5.78
CA ILE A 93 -4.07 8.90 -5.57
C ILE A 93 -3.86 10.05 -6.56
N ALA A 94 -4.20 9.84 -7.84
CA ALA A 94 -4.09 10.88 -8.86
C ALA A 94 -5.02 12.07 -8.59
N THR A 95 -6.22 11.83 -8.07
CA THR A 95 -7.15 12.90 -7.66
C THR A 95 -6.61 13.67 -6.46
N LEU A 96 -6.13 12.98 -5.40
CA LEU A 96 -5.54 13.63 -4.22
C LEU A 96 -4.36 14.52 -4.61
N ARG A 97 -3.49 14.07 -5.53
CA ARG A 97 -2.35 14.85 -6.04
C ARG A 97 -2.72 16.19 -6.68
N GLN A 98 -3.96 16.41 -7.05
CA GLN A 98 -4.39 17.69 -7.62
C GLN A 98 -4.48 18.78 -6.55
N SER A 99 -4.65 18.41 -5.28
CA SER A 99 -4.85 19.35 -4.17
C SER A 99 -3.78 19.29 -3.08
N MET A 100 -2.95 18.24 -3.05
CA MET A 100 -1.95 18.05 -1.99
C MET A 100 -0.76 17.22 -2.44
N GLU A 101 0.33 17.26 -1.66
CA GLU A 101 1.50 16.40 -1.89
C GLU A 101 1.21 14.95 -1.48
N VAL A 102 1.42 14.01 -2.41
CA VAL A 102 1.25 12.57 -2.16
C VAL A 102 2.50 11.80 -2.54
N ILE A 103 3.15 11.23 -1.53
CA ILE A 103 4.31 10.36 -1.65
C ILE A 103 3.85 8.90 -1.64
N GLU A 104 4.07 8.20 -2.75
CA GLU A 104 3.87 6.75 -2.83
C GLU A 104 5.15 6.03 -2.37
N ILE A 105 5.00 5.04 -1.50
CA ILE A 105 6.08 4.22 -0.96
C ILE A 105 5.96 2.82 -1.57
N ASP A 106 6.98 2.43 -2.34
CA ASP A 106 7.03 1.12 -2.98
C ASP A 106 7.18 -0.02 -1.98
N ASP A 107 6.57 -1.14 -2.33
CA ASP A 107 6.71 -2.40 -1.60
C ASP A 107 8.05 -3.09 -1.93
N ASP A 108 8.51 -3.97 -1.04
CA ASP A 108 9.64 -4.85 -1.27
C ASP A 108 9.32 -5.86 -2.38
N PRO A 109 10.06 -5.86 -3.50
CA PRO A 109 9.77 -6.78 -4.59
C PRO A 109 10.12 -8.22 -4.19
N LEU A 110 9.21 -9.15 -4.47
CA LEU A 110 9.46 -10.59 -4.30
C LEU A 110 10.68 -11.07 -5.11
N VAL A 111 10.91 -10.46 -6.28
CA VAL A 111 11.94 -10.87 -7.23
C VAL A 111 12.65 -9.65 -7.77
N ARG A 112 13.99 -9.69 -7.75
CA ARG A 112 14.84 -8.74 -8.46
C ARG A 112 15.44 -9.44 -9.68
N LEU A 113 15.11 -8.94 -10.87
CA LEU A 113 15.63 -9.48 -12.13
C LEU A 113 16.77 -8.61 -12.64
N SER A 114 17.87 -9.23 -13.05
CA SER A 114 19.02 -8.54 -13.66
C SER A 114 18.79 -8.12 -15.11
N ALA A 115 17.72 -8.61 -15.74
CA ALA A 115 17.35 -8.29 -17.12
C ALA A 115 15.83 -8.36 -17.31
N SER A 116 15.33 -7.64 -18.32
CA SER A 116 13.90 -7.65 -18.67
C SER A 116 13.44 -9.08 -19.00
N PRO A 117 12.42 -9.61 -18.29
CA PRO A 117 11.91 -10.95 -18.54
C PRO A 117 11.02 -11.00 -19.79
N ASP A 118 10.90 -12.20 -20.36
CA ASP A 118 9.85 -12.46 -21.36
C ASP A 118 8.53 -12.72 -20.60
N LEU A 119 7.61 -11.77 -20.68
CA LEU A 119 6.33 -11.81 -19.98
C LEU A 119 5.22 -12.53 -20.78
N LYS A 120 5.50 -13.05 -21.98
CA LYS A 120 4.49 -13.76 -22.79
C LYS A 120 4.05 -15.09 -22.19
N ARG A 121 4.93 -15.73 -21.41
CA ARG A 121 4.66 -17.03 -20.77
C ARG A 121 5.22 -17.07 -19.37
N PHE A 122 4.37 -17.39 -18.40
CA PHE A 122 4.76 -17.47 -16.99
C PHE A 122 6.01 -18.33 -16.75
N PHE A 123 6.11 -19.51 -17.38
CA PHE A 123 7.25 -20.40 -17.19
C PHE A 123 8.60 -19.78 -17.60
N ARG A 124 8.61 -18.93 -18.65
CA ARG A 124 9.83 -18.25 -19.11
C ARG A 124 10.28 -17.16 -18.13
N TYR A 125 9.32 -16.41 -17.60
CA TYR A 125 9.56 -15.49 -16.49
C TYR A 125 10.07 -16.25 -15.25
N TRP A 126 9.35 -17.29 -14.83
CA TRP A 126 9.62 -18.02 -13.60
C TRP A 126 11.02 -18.66 -13.58
N ASN A 127 11.47 -19.22 -14.70
CA ASN A 127 12.82 -19.79 -14.79
C ASN A 127 13.94 -18.77 -14.51
N LYS A 128 13.70 -17.48 -14.81
CA LYS A 128 14.63 -16.39 -14.47
C LYS A 128 14.42 -15.90 -13.03
N ALA A 129 13.17 -15.85 -12.58
CA ALA A 129 12.77 -15.29 -11.29
C ALA A 129 13.05 -16.20 -10.09
N ARG A 130 12.89 -17.53 -10.23
CA ARG A 130 12.82 -18.46 -9.08
C ARG A 130 14.06 -18.39 -8.19
N LYS A 131 15.25 -18.15 -8.75
CA LYS A 131 16.49 -18.13 -7.98
C LYS A 131 16.48 -16.98 -6.97
N SER A 132 16.00 -15.80 -7.39
CA SER A 132 15.83 -14.63 -6.53
C SER A 132 14.65 -14.81 -5.57
N ALA A 133 13.51 -15.32 -6.05
CA ALA A 133 12.30 -15.53 -5.24
C ALA A 133 12.51 -16.48 -4.03
N MET A 134 13.44 -17.43 -4.15
CA MET A 134 13.73 -18.43 -3.11
C MET A 134 14.82 -17.96 -2.13
N GLN A 135 15.26 -16.70 -2.23
CA GLN A 135 16.22 -16.09 -1.31
C GLN A 135 15.47 -15.08 -0.41
N PRO A 136 15.92 -14.89 0.84
CA PRO A 136 15.45 -13.78 1.67
C PRO A 136 15.55 -12.45 0.90
N HIS A 137 14.53 -11.60 1.02
CA HIS A 137 14.47 -10.28 0.39
C HIS A 137 14.80 -10.25 -1.11
N GLY A 138 14.47 -11.32 -1.85
CA GLY A 138 14.75 -11.40 -3.30
C GLY A 138 16.23 -11.57 -3.64
N GLY A 139 17.09 -11.94 -2.69
CA GLY A 139 18.52 -12.18 -2.91
C GLY A 139 19.42 -10.96 -2.68
N THR A 140 18.91 -9.92 -2.03
CA THR A 140 19.74 -8.81 -1.53
C THR A 140 20.47 -9.26 -0.26
N PRO A 141 21.79 -9.03 -0.09
CA PRO A 141 22.44 -9.25 1.19
C PRO A 141 21.80 -8.34 2.24
N ASP A 142 21.65 -8.84 3.47
CA ASP A 142 21.20 -8.01 4.59
C ASP A 142 22.23 -6.88 4.79
N LEU A 143 21.87 -5.65 4.40
CA LEU A 143 22.74 -4.48 4.54
C LEU A 143 22.93 -4.06 6.01
N PHE A 144 22.33 -4.80 6.94
CA PHE A 144 22.44 -4.61 8.37
C PHE A 144 22.63 -5.98 9.05
N SER A 145 23.84 -6.53 8.93
CA SER A 145 24.39 -7.52 9.86
C SER A 145 25.40 -6.85 10.78
#